data_AF-A0A3C0Q6Y3-F1
#
_entry.id   AF-A0A3C0Q6Y3-F1
#
_cell.length_a   1.000
_cell.length_b   1.000
_cell.length_c   1.000
_cell.angle_alpha   90.00
_cell.angle_beta   90.00
_cell.angle_gamma   90.00
#
_symmetry.space_group_name_H-M   'P 1'
#
loop_
_entity.id
_entity.type
_entity.pdbx_description
1 polymer ?
#
loop_
_entity_poly.entity_id
_entity_poly.type
_entity_poly.pdbx_seq_one_letter_code
_entity_poly.pdbx_strand_id
1 'polypeptide(L)'
;MKWLRCLSLLCVISGGVISPASALDYEEYPSIQLRSLDKVTARTLTFDAQVGNTIKFGDIYIKIQSCRKPPAIEKNEAAAFLQIWQVDKTTKESRWVFSGWMFSSSPALSGMDHPVYDVWVIDCLGKDPEAMPVKNEKPADALPDEGTIPEGAAVAQPAVTPEEQEKTQPEEEDSPDTLGADPEPETHPDPAPTAQEQDQEKPQPQKQQENIEGIY
;
A
#
# COMPACT_ATOMS: atom_id res chain seq x y z
N MET A 1 13.71 68.22 25.58
CA MET A 1 13.22 67.99 26.96
C MET A 1 11.77 67.57 26.89
N LYS A 2 11.44 66.36 27.40
CA LYS A 2 10.16 65.92 27.98
C LYS A 2 8.89 66.14 27.12
N TRP A 3 8.38 65.09 26.49
CA TRP A 3 7.38 64.13 27.03
C TRP A 3 5.93 64.51 26.69
N LEU A 4 5.16 63.47 26.34
CA LEU A 4 3.69 63.33 26.15
C LEU A 4 3.36 62.93 24.71
N ARG A 5 2.52 61.93 24.40
CA ARG A 5 1.73 60.98 25.17
C ARG A 5 1.08 60.02 24.16
N CYS A 6 0.86 58.77 24.55
CA CYS A 6 -0.23 57.88 24.14
C CYS A 6 -0.78 57.97 22.70
N LEU A 7 -0.58 56.91 21.92
CA LEU A 7 -1.75 56.13 21.49
C LEU A 7 -1.36 54.67 21.36
N SER A 8 -1.89 53.88 22.29
CA SER A 8 -1.93 52.43 22.24
C SER A 8 -2.64 52.01 20.95
N LEU A 9 -1.97 51.24 20.09
CA LEU A 9 -2.66 50.23 19.31
C LEU A 9 -2.13 48.88 19.77
N LEU A 10 -2.92 48.23 20.62
CA LEU A 10 -2.76 46.84 21.01
C LEU A 10 -2.85 45.98 19.73
N CYS A 11 -1.71 45.61 19.16
CA CYS A 11 -1.64 44.39 18.37
C CYS A 11 -1.35 43.28 19.37
N VAL A 12 -2.41 42.61 19.84
CA VAL A 12 -2.29 41.34 20.55
C VAL A 12 -1.66 40.38 19.55
N ILE A 13 -0.34 40.23 19.61
CA ILE A 13 0.40 39.20 18.89
C ILE A 13 0.10 37.92 19.68
N SER A 14 -1.03 37.28 19.37
CA SER A 14 -1.29 35.89 19.74
C SER A 14 -0.20 35.07 19.06
N GLY A 15 0.87 34.82 19.81
CA GLY A 15 1.95 33.92 19.44
C GLY A 15 1.40 32.50 19.35
N GLY A 16 0.88 32.14 18.18
CA GLY A 16 0.66 30.76 17.81
C GLY A 16 2.01 30.06 17.81
N VAL A 17 2.19 29.10 18.71
CA VAL A 17 3.29 28.15 18.64
C VAL A 17 3.13 27.34 17.36
N ILE A 18 3.91 27.67 16.34
CA ILE A 18 4.03 26.85 15.13
C ILE A 18 4.93 25.68 15.54
N SER A 19 4.32 24.57 15.96
CA SER A 19 5.05 23.31 16.13
C SER A 19 5.51 22.83 14.74
N PRO A 20 6.80 22.49 14.54
CA PRO A 20 7.22 21.84 13.32
C PRO A 20 6.57 20.46 13.26
N ALA A 21 5.83 20.19 12.18
CA ALA A 21 5.43 18.84 11.87
C ALA A 21 6.68 18.07 11.44
N SER A 22 7.06 17.04 12.19
CA SER A 22 8.05 16.07 11.72
C SER A 22 7.46 15.36 10.51
N ALA A 23 7.98 15.67 9.32
CA ALA A 23 7.69 14.87 8.14
C ALA A 23 8.39 13.52 8.30
N LEU A 24 7.72 12.43 7.95
CA LEU A 24 8.39 11.14 7.79
C LEU A 24 9.36 11.28 6.61
N ASP A 25 10.65 11.21 6.89
CA ASP A 25 11.70 11.28 5.88
C ASP A 25 11.71 9.97 5.10
N TYR A 26 10.95 9.89 4.01
CA TYR A 26 11.06 8.76 3.10
C TYR A 26 12.35 8.85 2.30
N GLU A 27 13.03 7.73 2.24
CA GLU A 27 14.27 7.58 1.52
C GLU A 27 14.03 6.88 0.17
N GLU A 28 14.57 7.44 -0.92
CA GLU A 28 14.49 6.83 -2.26
C GLU A 28 15.54 5.74 -2.45
N TYR A 29 15.17 4.72 -3.22
CA TYR A 29 15.99 3.55 -3.53
C TYR A 29 16.06 3.37 -5.05
N PRO A 30 17.25 3.04 -5.62
CA PRO A 30 17.43 2.94 -7.07
C PRO A 30 16.81 1.67 -7.66
N SER A 31 16.52 0.66 -6.84
CA SER A 31 16.02 -0.63 -7.28
C SER A 31 14.79 -1.06 -6.49
N ILE A 32 13.98 -1.92 -7.10
CA ILE A 32 12.78 -2.51 -6.53
C ILE A 32 12.78 -4.01 -6.77
N GLN A 33 12.28 -4.78 -5.80
CA GLN A 33 11.89 -6.16 -5.97
C GLN A 33 10.37 -6.23 -6.10
N LEU A 34 9.92 -6.80 -7.21
CA LEU A 34 8.51 -7.01 -7.51
C LEU A 34 8.23 -8.50 -7.62
N ARG A 35 6.99 -8.87 -7.33
CA ARG A 35 6.46 -10.21 -7.60
C ARG A 35 5.24 -10.10 -8.50
N SER A 36 5.17 -10.96 -9.49
CA SER A 36 4.02 -11.12 -10.38
C SER A 36 3.43 -12.51 -10.27
N LEU A 37 2.12 -12.62 -10.50
CA LEU A 37 1.35 -13.86 -10.55
C LEU A 37 0.53 -13.89 -11.83
N ASP A 38 0.63 -14.99 -12.56
CA ASP A 38 -0.38 -15.37 -13.55
C ASP A 38 -1.44 -16.22 -12.85
N LYS A 39 -2.65 -15.66 -12.69
CA LYS A 39 -3.79 -16.27 -12.00
C LYS A 39 -4.34 -17.48 -12.77
N VAL A 40 -4.11 -17.57 -14.08
CA VAL A 40 -4.58 -18.67 -14.93
C VAL A 40 -3.65 -19.87 -14.79
N THR A 41 -2.33 -19.63 -14.79
CA THR A 41 -1.32 -20.71 -14.70
C THR A 41 -0.82 -20.97 -13.27
N ALA A 42 -1.25 -20.16 -12.30
CA ALA A 42 -0.76 -20.15 -10.92
C ALA A 42 0.77 -19.95 -10.80
N ARG A 43 1.41 -19.38 -11.83
CA ARG A 43 2.85 -19.15 -11.85
C ARG A 43 3.19 -17.82 -11.20
N THR A 44 4.13 -17.84 -10.27
CA THR A 44 4.69 -16.65 -9.65
C THR A 44 6.10 -16.39 -10.17
N LEU A 45 6.43 -15.12 -10.44
CA LEU A 45 7.78 -14.67 -10.80
C LEU A 45 8.19 -13.56 -9.85
N THR A 46 9.41 -13.61 -9.32
CA THR A 46 10.00 -12.51 -8.56
C THR A 46 11.18 -11.97 -9.35
N PHE A 47 11.26 -10.66 -9.50
CA PHE A 47 12.32 -10.01 -10.26
C PHE A 47 12.69 -8.66 -9.65
N ASP A 48 13.96 -8.32 -9.81
CA ASP A 48 14.51 -7.03 -9.41
C ASP A 48 14.63 -6.14 -10.64
N ALA A 49 14.42 -4.84 -10.46
CA ALA A 49 14.57 -3.86 -11.52
C ALA A 49 14.94 -2.49 -10.98
N GLN A 50 15.48 -1.65 -11.87
CA GLN A 50 15.80 -0.27 -11.53
C GLN A 50 14.57 0.61 -11.65
N VAL A 51 14.48 1.61 -10.77
CA VAL A 51 13.54 2.71 -10.92
C VAL A 51 13.81 3.42 -12.24
N GLY A 52 12.75 3.72 -12.98
CA GLY A 52 12.83 4.21 -14.35
C GLY A 52 12.67 3.11 -15.40
N ASN A 53 12.91 1.83 -15.09
CA ASN A 53 12.74 0.78 -16.10
C ASN A 53 11.27 0.41 -16.34
N THR A 54 11.01 -0.14 -17.53
CA THR A 54 9.76 -0.82 -17.86
C THR A 54 10.01 -2.31 -18.00
N ILE A 55 9.15 -3.12 -17.41
CA ILE A 55 9.24 -4.59 -17.43
C ILE A 55 8.01 -5.13 -18.13
N LYS A 56 8.18 -6.15 -18.96
CA LYS A 56 7.09 -6.88 -19.58
C LYS A 56 6.84 -8.20 -18.85
N PHE A 57 5.58 -8.47 -18.54
CA PHE A 57 5.09 -9.72 -17.98
C PHE A 57 3.83 -10.15 -18.75
N GLY A 58 3.90 -11.23 -19.53
CA GLY A 58 2.82 -11.60 -20.45
C GLY A 58 2.45 -10.47 -21.43
N ASP A 59 1.23 -9.93 -21.32
CA ASP A 59 0.76 -8.79 -22.11
C ASP A 59 0.60 -7.47 -21.33
N ILE A 60 1.07 -7.45 -20.07
CA ILE A 60 1.18 -6.23 -19.27
C ILE A 60 2.60 -5.68 -19.25
N TYR A 61 2.69 -4.38 -19.04
CA TYR A 61 3.92 -3.60 -18.95
C TYR A 61 3.90 -2.82 -17.64
N ILE A 62 4.99 -2.89 -16.90
CA ILE A 62 5.12 -2.35 -15.54
C ILE A 62 6.23 -1.31 -15.58
N LYS A 63 5.87 -0.03 -15.48
CA LYS A 63 6.81 1.08 -15.34
C LYS A 63 6.97 1.44 -13.87
N ILE A 64 8.22 1.44 -13.43
CA ILE A 64 8.59 1.76 -12.05
C ILE A 64 8.96 3.25 -12.00
N GLN A 65 8.18 4.05 -11.28
CA GLN A 65 8.42 5.50 -11.19
C GLN A 65 9.19 5.90 -9.93
N SER A 66 8.96 5.25 -8.80
CA SER A 66 9.65 5.49 -7.54
C SER A 66 9.59 4.25 -6.65
N CYS A 67 10.60 4.08 -5.81
CA CYS A 67 10.62 3.09 -4.73
C CYS A 67 11.24 3.74 -3.50
N ARG A 68 10.51 3.77 -2.39
CA ARG A 68 10.93 4.44 -1.17
C ARG A 68 10.63 3.64 0.09
N LYS A 69 11.44 3.85 1.13
CA LYS A 69 11.25 3.26 2.47
C LYS A 69 11.45 4.33 3.53
N PRO A 70 10.77 4.26 4.69
CA PRO A 70 11.12 5.10 5.82
C PRO A 70 12.50 4.71 6.36
N PRO A 71 13.12 5.56 7.21
CA PRO A 71 14.43 5.28 7.77
C PRO A 71 14.38 4.03 8.66
N ALA A 72 15.50 3.33 8.80
CA ALA A 72 15.58 2.03 9.48
C ALA A 72 15.17 2.02 10.97
N ILE A 73 15.05 3.19 11.61
CA ILE A 73 14.57 3.32 12.99
C ILE A 73 13.04 3.08 13.07
N GLU A 74 12.32 3.32 11.98
CA GLU A 74 10.88 3.12 11.90
C GLU A 74 10.52 1.74 11.31
N LYS A 75 9.22 1.42 11.24
CA LYS A 75 8.75 0.22 10.55
C LYS A 75 9.15 0.31 9.07
N ASN A 76 9.98 -0.64 8.62
CA ASN A 76 10.48 -0.69 7.25
C ASN A 76 9.36 -1.07 6.26
N GLU A 77 8.58 -0.09 5.83
CA GLU A 77 7.52 -0.23 4.84
C GLU A 77 8.02 0.22 3.46
N ALA A 78 8.19 -0.72 2.53
CA ALA A 78 8.48 -0.35 1.15
C ALA A 78 7.21 0.09 0.43
N ALA A 79 7.29 1.26 -0.22
CA ALA A 79 6.24 1.81 -1.04
C ALA A 79 6.78 2.19 -2.42
N ALA A 80 6.05 1.85 -3.48
CA ALA A 80 6.46 2.18 -4.84
C ALA A 80 5.29 2.75 -5.65
N PHE A 81 5.59 3.72 -6.51
CA PHE A 81 4.62 4.20 -7.49
C PHE A 81 4.81 3.42 -8.79
N LEU A 82 3.79 2.65 -9.17
CA LEU A 82 3.81 1.80 -10.35
C LEU A 82 2.75 2.27 -11.35
N GLN A 83 3.12 2.24 -12.62
CA GLN A 83 2.22 2.45 -13.75
C GLN A 83 2.18 1.17 -14.56
N ILE A 84 1.00 0.54 -14.64
CA ILE A 84 0.81 -0.76 -15.28
C ILE A 84 -0.27 -0.64 -16.34
N TRP A 85 0.04 -1.07 -17.55
CA TRP A 85 -0.90 -1.10 -18.67
C TRP A 85 -0.84 -2.43 -19.39
N GLN A 86 -1.95 -2.80 -20.02
CA GLN A 86 -2.03 -3.96 -20.91
C GLN A 86 -1.97 -3.48 -22.36
N VAL A 87 -1.37 -4.26 -23.25
CA VAL A 87 -1.49 -4.09 -24.70
C VAL A 87 -2.26 -5.26 -25.29
N ASP A 88 -3.40 -4.99 -25.92
CA ASP A 88 -4.21 -6.02 -26.57
C ASP A 88 -3.45 -6.66 -27.74
N LYS A 89 -3.49 -7.99 -27.83
CA LYS A 89 -2.73 -8.74 -28.85
C LYS A 89 -3.30 -8.53 -30.25
N THR A 90 -4.59 -8.27 -30.39
CA THR A 90 -5.34 -8.12 -31.64
C THR A 90 -5.38 -6.67 -32.10
N THR A 91 -5.88 -5.77 -31.26
CA THR A 91 -6.06 -4.35 -31.61
C THR A 91 -4.79 -3.53 -31.47
N LYS A 92 -3.80 -4.03 -30.69
CA LYS A 92 -2.57 -3.31 -30.30
C LYS A 92 -2.84 -2.05 -29.47
N GLU A 93 -4.05 -1.90 -28.96
CA GLU A 93 -4.42 -0.79 -28.09
C GLU A 93 -3.87 -0.99 -26.69
N SER A 94 -3.47 0.11 -26.06
CA SER A 94 -2.93 0.13 -24.70
C SER A 94 -3.98 0.65 -23.74
N ARG A 95 -4.20 -0.05 -22.62
CA ARG A 95 -5.16 0.35 -21.59
C ARG A 95 -4.52 0.35 -20.21
N TRP A 96 -4.82 1.36 -19.39
CA TRP A 96 -4.37 1.39 -18.00
C TRP A 96 -5.02 0.23 -17.23
N VAL A 97 -4.21 -0.41 -16.38
CA VAL A 97 -4.63 -1.48 -15.46
C VAL A 97 -4.44 -1.02 -14.03
N PHE A 98 -3.36 -0.28 -13.77
CA PHE A 98 -3.07 0.31 -12.47
C PHE A 98 -2.18 1.53 -12.62
N SER A 99 -2.38 2.55 -11.80
CA SER A 99 -1.48 3.69 -11.68
C SER A 99 -1.60 4.25 -10.27
N GLY A 100 -0.65 3.92 -9.40
CA GLY A 100 -0.76 4.28 -7.99
C GLY A 100 0.41 3.85 -7.12
N TRP A 101 0.31 4.23 -5.85
CA TRP A 101 1.23 3.81 -4.80
C TRP A 101 0.84 2.45 -4.24
N MET A 102 1.77 1.51 -4.20
CA MET A 102 1.55 0.19 -3.61
C MET A 102 2.52 -0.05 -2.45
N PHE A 103 2.05 -0.76 -1.43
CA PHE A 103 2.76 -0.97 -0.16
C PHE A 103 3.10 -2.46 0.04
N SER A 104 4.35 -2.74 0.39
CA SER A 104 4.88 -4.11 0.55
C SER A 104 4.12 -4.94 1.58
N SER A 105 3.75 -4.36 2.74
CA SER A 105 3.08 -5.11 3.80
C SER A 105 1.56 -5.18 3.63
N SER A 106 0.99 -4.36 2.77
CA SER A 106 -0.46 -4.32 2.53
C SER A 106 -0.79 -3.94 1.08
N PRO A 107 -0.45 -4.81 0.10
CA PRO A 107 -0.72 -4.53 -1.32
C PRO A 107 -2.20 -4.31 -1.62
N ALA A 108 -3.09 -4.97 -0.85
CA ALA A 108 -4.53 -4.85 -1.00
C ALA A 108 -5.09 -3.43 -0.78
N LEU A 109 -4.35 -2.53 -0.12
CA LEU A 109 -4.77 -1.12 0.05
C LEU A 109 -4.76 -0.34 -1.26
N SER A 110 -3.93 -0.75 -2.21
CA SER A 110 -3.87 -0.19 -3.55
C SER A 110 -3.38 -1.28 -4.50
N GLY A 111 -4.24 -2.29 -4.64
CA GLY A 111 -3.96 -3.45 -5.47
C GLY A 111 -4.23 -3.17 -6.95
N MET A 112 -3.45 -3.78 -7.83
CA MET A 112 -3.81 -3.84 -9.24
C MET A 112 -5.02 -4.76 -9.42
N ASP A 113 -6.02 -4.32 -10.18
CA ASP A 113 -7.13 -5.17 -10.59
C ASP A 113 -6.98 -5.62 -12.05
N HIS A 114 -6.60 -6.87 -12.23
CA HIS A 114 -6.50 -7.50 -13.54
C HIS A 114 -7.00 -8.96 -13.49
N PRO A 115 -7.78 -9.42 -14.49
CA PRO A 115 -8.37 -10.75 -14.46
C PRO A 115 -7.33 -11.89 -14.55
N VAL A 116 -6.21 -11.66 -15.23
CA VAL A 116 -5.20 -12.70 -15.50
C VAL A 116 -3.94 -12.53 -14.68
N TYR A 117 -3.58 -11.30 -14.31
CA TYR A 117 -2.28 -11.00 -13.73
C TYR A 117 -2.45 -10.32 -12.36
N ASP A 118 -1.46 -10.48 -11.50
CA ASP A 118 -1.32 -9.69 -10.28
C ASP A 118 0.14 -9.29 -10.15
N VAL A 119 0.41 -8.11 -9.61
CA VAL A 119 1.76 -7.57 -9.42
C VAL A 119 1.78 -6.84 -8.09
N TRP A 120 2.76 -7.16 -7.26
CA TRP A 120 2.94 -6.48 -6.00
C TRP A 120 4.39 -6.18 -5.63
N VAL A 121 4.55 -5.13 -4.82
CA VAL A 121 5.82 -4.70 -4.26
C VAL A 121 6.25 -5.67 -3.17
N ILE A 122 7.53 -6.08 -3.21
CA ILE A 122 8.14 -6.88 -2.14
C ILE A 122 9.07 -6.00 -1.30
N ASP A 123 10.01 -5.30 -1.92
CA ASP A 123 10.96 -4.43 -1.23
C ASP A 123 11.58 -3.38 -2.17
N CYS A 124 12.20 -2.34 -1.62
CA CYS A 124 13.11 -1.44 -2.32
C CYS A 124 14.57 -1.76 -1.96
N LEU A 125 15.45 -1.81 -2.95
CA LEU A 125 16.82 -2.32 -2.83
C LEU A 125 17.87 -1.30 -3.31
N GLY A 126 19.15 -1.58 -3.03
CA GLY A 126 20.27 -0.93 -3.71
C GLY A 126 20.82 0.36 -3.08
N LYS A 127 20.54 0.62 -1.79
CA LYS A 127 21.29 1.66 -1.06
C LYS A 127 22.66 1.20 -0.57
N ASP A 128 22.82 -0.11 -0.31
CA ASP A 128 24.09 -0.70 0.09
C ASP A 128 24.77 -1.41 -1.09
N PRO A 129 26.03 -1.07 -1.43
CA PRO A 129 26.72 -1.59 -2.61
C PRO A 129 27.01 -3.10 -2.54
N GLU A 130 26.88 -3.74 -1.38
CA GLU A 130 27.07 -5.19 -1.20
C GLU A 130 25.82 -6.03 -1.54
N ALA A 131 24.64 -5.40 -1.72
CA ALA A 131 23.37 -6.10 -1.94
C ALA A 131 22.84 -6.01 -3.37
N MET A 132 23.63 -5.52 -4.33
CA MET A 132 23.21 -5.51 -5.74
C MET A 132 23.47 -6.87 -6.38
N PRO A 133 22.45 -7.69 -6.70
CA PRO A 133 22.61 -8.65 -7.77
C PRO A 133 22.74 -7.86 -9.08
N VAL A 134 23.99 -7.57 -9.47
CA VAL A 134 24.29 -7.24 -10.86
C VAL A 134 24.09 -8.52 -11.66
N LYS A 135 22.87 -8.79 -12.11
CA LYS A 135 22.72 -9.46 -13.41
C LYS A 135 21.32 -9.35 -13.98
N ASN A 136 21.32 -8.95 -15.25
CA ASN A 136 20.32 -9.26 -16.27
C ASN A 136 20.17 -10.79 -16.49
N GLU A 137 20.24 -11.59 -15.43
CA GLU A 137 19.81 -12.97 -15.49
C GLU A 137 18.31 -12.93 -15.38
N LYS A 138 17.68 -12.97 -16.56
CA LYS A 138 16.33 -13.46 -16.73
C LYS A 138 16.07 -14.55 -15.68
N PRO A 139 15.08 -14.40 -14.78
CA PRO A 139 14.80 -15.42 -13.77
C PRO A 139 14.74 -16.79 -14.44
N ALA A 140 15.29 -17.84 -13.80
CA ALA A 140 15.34 -19.19 -14.38
C ALA A 140 13.93 -19.69 -14.81
N ASP A 141 12.89 -19.10 -14.21
CA ASP A 141 11.48 -19.32 -14.50
C ASP A 141 10.81 -18.16 -15.26
N ALA A 142 11.51 -17.35 -16.06
CA ALA A 142 10.86 -16.35 -16.92
C ALA A 142 10.61 -16.91 -18.34
N LEU A 143 9.42 -16.65 -18.89
CA LEU A 143 9.07 -16.99 -20.27
C LEU A 143 9.91 -16.21 -21.27
N PRO A 144 10.06 -16.70 -22.54
CA PRO A 144 10.81 -16.04 -23.61
C PRO A 144 10.53 -14.53 -23.78
N ASP A 145 9.30 -14.12 -23.49
CA ASP A 145 8.77 -12.77 -23.68
C ASP A 145 8.76 -11.90 -22.41
N GLU A 146 9.25 -12.41 -21.28
CA GLU A 146 9.29 -11.71 -19.99
C GLU A 146 10.69 -11.15 -19.72
N GLY A 147 10.76 -9.86 -19.35
CA GLY A 147 12.02 -9.19 -19.05
C GLY A 147 11.96 -7.67 -19.05
N THR A 148 13.11 -7.07 -18.73
CA THR A 148 13.30 -5.62 -18.77
C THR A 148 13.35 -5.13 -20.21
N ILE A 149 12.54 -4.13 -20.53
CA ILE A 149 12.58 -3.42 -21.80
C ILE A 149 13.68 -2.35 -21.71
N PRO A 150 14.65 -2.32 -22.64
CA PRO A 150 15.73 -1.34 -22.62
C PRO A 150 15.17 0.08 -22.69
N GLU A 151 15.74 0.97 -21.88
CA GLU A 151 15.45 2.40 -21.86
C GLU A 151 15.56 2.97 -23.29
N GLY A 152 14.42 3.35 -23.88
CA GLY A 152 14.33 3.85 -25.27
C GLY A 152 13.55 2.97 -26.26
N ALA A 153 13.24 1.71 -25.93
CA ALA A 153 12.24 0.94 -26.66
C ALA A 153 10.83 1.37 -26.19
N ALA A 154 10.30 2.43 -26.80
CA ALA A 154 9.00 2.98 -26.45
C ALA A 154 7.87 1.99 -26.78
N VAL A 155 7.41 1.26 -25.78
CA VAL A 155 6.07 0.65 -25.82
C VAL A 155 5.07 1.78 -25.57
N ALA A 156 4.07 1.91 -26.43
CA ALA A 156 3.04 2.93 -26.29
C ALA A 156 2.37 2.77 -24.92
N GLN A 157 2.53 3.77 -24.05
CA GLN A 157 1.74 3.89 -22.83
C GLN A 157 0.38 4.48 -23.21
N PRO A 158 -0.71 4.09 -22.54
CA PRO A 158 -2.00 4.74 -22.76
C PRO A 158 -1.86 6.24 -22.43
N ALA A 159 -2.45 7.10 -23.26
CA ALA A 159 -2.42 8.54 -23.00
C ALA A 159 -3.16 8.81 -21.69
N VAL A 160 -2.51 9.54 -20.77
CA VAL A 160 -3.18 10.09 -19.58
C VAL A 160 -4.01 11.29 -20.04
N THR A 161 -5.24 11.05 -20.52
CA THR A 161 -6.19 12.14 -20.75
C THR A 161 -6.91 12.42 -19.42
N PRO A 162 -6.86 13.65 -18.87
CA PRO A 162 -7.46 13.98 -17.57
C PRO A 162 -8.99 13.77 -17.43
N GLU A 163 -9.69 13.33 -18.48
CA GLU A 163 -11.16 13.29 -18.54
C GLU A 163 -11.82 12.02 -17.96
N GLU A 164 -11.09 10.92 -17.72
CA GLU A 164 -11.74 9.64 -17.36
C GLU A 164 -11.93 9.42 -15.84
N GLN A 165 -11.43 10.31 -14.98
CA GLN A 165 -11.61 10.18 -13.52
C GLN A 165 -12.93 10.75 -12.97
N GLU A 166 -13.79 11.35 -13.80
CA GLU A 166 -15.03 12.00 -13.33
C GLU A 166 -16.30 11.15 -13.45
N LYS A 167 -16.26 9.99 -14.13
CA LYS A 167 -17.48 9.22 -14.43
C LYS A 167 -17.61 7.90 -13.66
N THR A 168 -17.48 7.91 -12.34
CA THR A 168 -18.13 6.88 -11.49
C THR A 168 -18.33 7.44 -10.08
N GLN A 169 -19.31 8.34 -9.94
CA GLN A 169 -19.99 8.56 -8.67
C GLN A 169 -21.37 7.91 -8.86
N PRO A 170 -21.74 6.86 -8.10
CA PRO A 170 -23.09 6.33 -8.16
C PRO A 170 -24.05 7.42 -7.71
N GLU A 171 -25.02 7.74 -8.56
CA GLU A 171 -26.20 8.52 -8.22
C GLU A 171 -26.85 7.94 -6.95
N GLU A 172 -26.99 8.78 -5.94
CA GLU A 172 -27.69 8.52 -4.70
C GLU A 172 -29.18 8.36 -5.04
N GLU A 173 -29.65 7.12 -5.16
CA GLU A 173 -31.08 6.85 -5.36
C GLU A 173 -31.87 7.21 -4.10
N ASP A 174 -32.48 8.38 -4.19
CA ASP A 174 -33.62 8.89 -3.43
C ASP A 174 -34.66 7.77 -3.19
N SER A 175 -34.71 7.27 -1.95
CA SER A 175 -35.81 6.42 -1.48
C SER A 175 -36.82 7.27 -0.71
N PRO A 176 -38.06 7.43 -1.18
CA PRO A 176 -39.12 8.01 -0.38
C PRO A 176 -39.90 6.87 0.30
N ASP A 177 -39.65 6.66 1.59
CA ASP A 177 -40.57 5.88 2.43
C ASP A 177 -41.20 6.82 3.47
N THR A 178 -42.44 7.20 3.21
CA THR A 178 -43.37 7.71 4.22
C THR A 178 -44.59 6.79 4.27
N LEU A 179 -44.89 6.27 5.47
CA LEU A 179 -46.14 6.45 6.21
C LEU A 179 -46.43 5.23 7.12
N GLY A 180 -46.67 5.48 8.41
CA GLY A 180 -47.42 4.56 9.28
C GLY A 180 -47.08 4.63 10.76
N ALA A 181 -47.87 5.39 11.52
CA ALA A 181 -47.96 5.35 12.99
C ALA A 181 -48.41 3.95 13.48
N ASP A 182 -48.10 3.51 14.70
CA ASP A 182 -48.78 3.89 15.94
C ASP A 182 -47.91 3.67 17.21
N PRO A 183 -48.14 4.42 18.31
CA PRO A 183 -47.56 4.15 19.62
C PRO A 183 -48.56 3.43 20.54
N GLU A 184 -48.13 2.42 21.28
CA GLU A 184 -48.82 2.05 22.52
C GLU A 184 -47.81 1.56 23.59
N PRO A 185 -47.93 2.01 24.86
CA PRO A 185 -46.96 1.71 25.91
C PRO A 185 -47.48 0.59 26.82
N GLU A 186 -46.66 -0.44 27.04
CA GLU A 186 -46.92 -1.42 28.09
C GLU A 186 -45.72 -1.48 29.04
N THR A 187 -46.05 -1.23 30.29
CA THR A 187 -45.23 -1.11 31.49
C THR A 187 -44.71 -2.46 32.01
N HIS A 188 -43.80 -2.36 32.99
CA HIS A 188 -43.49 -3.31 34.08
C HIS A 188 -42.10 -3.98 34.03
N PRO A 189 -41.52 -4.37 35.19
CA PRO A 189 -40.51 -3.56 35.87
C PRO A 189 -39.21 -4.34 36.12
N ASP A 190 -38.15 -3.65 36.56
CA ASP A 190 -36.98 -4.30 37.18
C ASP A 190 -37.41 -5.21 38.35
N PRO A 191 -36.67 -6.31 38.58
CA PRO A 191 -35.79 -6.28 39.73
C PRO A 191 -34.44 -7.00 39.50
N ALA A 192 -33.35 -6.32 39.88
CA ALA A 192 -32.18 -6.99 40.47
C ALA A 192 -32.44 -7.22 41.99
N PRO A 193 -31.59 -7.89 42.79
CA PRO A 193 -30.42 -8.74 42.50
C PRO A 193 -30.47 -10.10 43.25
N THR A 194 -29.58 -11.07 42.97
CA THR A 194 -29.03 -11.98 44.00
C THR A 194 -27.70 -12.58 43.55
N ALA A 195 -26.70 -12.45 44.42
CA ALA A 195 -25.34 -12.99 44.31
C ALA A 195 -25.26 -14.48 44.68
N GLN A 196 -24.40 -15.23 44.00
CA GLN A 196 -23.63 -16.35 44.58
C GLN A 196 -22.25 -16.39 43.93
N GLU A 197 -21.24 -16.28 44.79
CA GLU A 197 -19.79 -16.29 44.60
C GLU A 197 -19.28 -17.69 44.93
N GLN A 198 -18.51 -18.38 44.05
CA GLN A 198 -17.57 -19.46 44.40
C GLN A 198 -16.44 -19.64 43.33
N ASP A 199 -15.26 -19.15 43.69
CA ASP A 199 -13.92 -19.78 43.69
C ASP A 199 -13.28 -20.49 42.47
N GLN A 200 -12.07 -19.97 42.14
CA GLN A 200 -10.76 -20.63 41.93
C GLN A 200 -10.69 -21.93 41.08
N GLU A 201 -9.87 -22.01 40.03
CA GLU A 201 -8.45 -22.42 40.16
C GLU A 201 -7.73 -22.25 38.80
N LYS A 202 -6.51 -21.71 38.82
CA LYS A 202 -5.62 -21.54 37.65
C LYS A 202 -4.53 -22.61 37.64
N PRO A 203 -4.30 -23.37 36.56
CA PRO A 203 -3.06 -24.15 36.43
C PRO A 203 -1.92 -23.32 35.78
N GLN A 204 -0.76 -23.33 36.43
CA GLN A 204 0.54 -22.83 35.96
C GLN A 204 1.17 -23.74 34.87
N PRO A 205 2.15 -23.23 34.09
CA PRO A 205 2.84 -23.99 33.04
C PRO A 205 3.93 -24.92 33.62
N GLN A 206 4.00 -26.16 33.13
CA GLN A 206 5.11 -27.08 33.44
C GLN A 206 6.35 -26.76 32.58
N LYS A 207 7.49 -26.63 33.26
CA LYS A 207 8.82 -26.40 32.70
C LYS A 207 9.42 -27.67 32.09
N GLN A 208 10.16 -27.44 31.00
CA GLN A 208 11.40 -28.10 30.56
C GLN A 208 11.87 -29.34 31.33
N GLN A 209 11.98 -30.45 30.62
CA GLN A 209 13.03 -31.43 30.90
C GLN A 209 13.85 -31.65 29.63
N GLU A 210 15.01 -31.02 29.65
CA GLU A 210 16.16 -31.21 28.79
C GLU A 210 16.61 -32.67 28.89
N ASN A 211 16.66 -33.39 27.77
CA ASN A 211 17.25 -34.73 27.68
C ASN A 211 18.41 -34.67 26.70
N ILE A 212 19.61 -34.57 27.27
CA ILE A 212 20.89 -34.75 26.59
C ILE A 212 21.53 -35.96 27.26
N GLU A 213 21.63 -37.06 26.52
CA GLU A 213 22.62 -38.15 26.66
C GLU A 213 22.27 -39.14 25.53
N GLY A 214 23.15 -39.58 24.65
CA GLY A 214 24.60 -39.71 24.81
C GLY A 214 24.98 -41.19 24.61
N ILE A 215 25.17 -41.54 23.33
CA ILE A 215 26.14 -42.52 22.82
C ILE A 215 25.85 -44.05 22.95
N TYR A 216 25.99 -44.71 21.78
CA TYR A 216 26.13 -46.14 21.43
C TYR A 216 24.87 -47.01 21.32
#